data_AF-A0A4P5UVJ8-F1
#
_entry.id   AF-A0A4P5UVJ8-F1
#
_cell.length_a   1.000
_cell.length_b   1.000
_cell.length_c   1.000
_cell.angle_alpha   90.00
_cell.angle_beta   90.00
_cell.angle_gamma   90.00
#
_symmetry.space_group_name_H-M   'P 1'
#
loop_
_entity.id
_entity.type
_entity.pdbx_description
1 polymer ?
#
loop_
_entity_poly.entity_id
_entity_poly.type
_entity_poly.pdbx_seq_one_letter_code
_entity_poly.pdbx_strand_id
1 'polypeptide(L)'
;MSVLVNKHTKVIVQGITGAEGTFHTSQMLKYGTNVVAGVTPGKQGLLYTGKGEDTFSRAVPVYNTVSEAAKASGANASIIFVPANMAADAVLEAIEAGIPLVVCITEGIPIRDMIKVKTALNNSQSRLIGPNCPGIITPGECKLGIMPGFIHHKGTVGVVSRSGTLTYEAVKQLTDVGLGQSTCIGIGGDPIIGTQFIDAIQLFNDDPGTEAIIMIGEIGGTAEEEAAEYIGTYVKKPVIGFIAGRTAPPGRRMGHAGAIISGGKGTAGAKVDAMRAAGILVADSPAHIGRSVAEALGVKASKGSKKSVKFSAKDIKILKIKTGAKTKKIDLNSKDMSASEGPQKRGRKPGTKNKPGYLKPPGRPKSIVEKPEKVAGKRGRPKKQA
;
A
#
# COMPACT_ATOMS: atom_id res chain seq x y z
N MET A 1 8.64 18.95 9.52
CA MET A 1 9.14 17.58 9.31
C MET A 1 7.96 16.80 8.80
N SER A 2 7.91 16.59 7.49
CA SER A 2 6.80 15.92 6.80
C SER A 2 7.06 16.02 5.31
N VAL A 3 6.63 15.01 4.56
CA VAL A 3 6.61 15.08 3.10
C VAL A 3 5.16 15.18 2.60
N LEU A 4 4.94 15.98 1.56
CA LEU A 4 3.67 16.19 0.83
C LEU A 4 2.50 16.80 1.62
N VAL A 5 2.24 16.40 2.88
CA VAL A 5 1.11 16.90 3.69
C VAL A 5 1.55 17.35 5.07
N ASN A 6 0.94 18.43 5.55
CA ASN A 6 1.15 19.01 6.88
C ASN A 6 -0.11 19.74 7.35
N LYS A 7 -0.05 20.40 8.52
CA LYS A 7 -1.19 21.13 9.11
C LYS A 7 -1.78 22.27 8.25
N HIS A 8 -1.04 22.74 7.24
CA HIS A 8 -1.47 23.80 6.31
C HIS A 8 -2.07 23.25 5.01
N THR A 9 -2.06 21.94 4.79
CA THR A 9 -2.66 21.30 3.62
C THR A 9 -4.18 21.52 3.62
N LYS A 10 -4.71 22.14 2.56
CA LYS A 10 -6.13 22.43 2.35
C LYS A 10 -6.73 21.41 1.41
N VAL A 11 -7.67 20.59 1.91
CA VAL A 11 -8.12 19.37 1.25
C VAL A 11 -9.52 19.51 0.67
N ILE A 12 -9.68 19.11 -0.60
CA ILE A 12 -10.96 18.79 -1.23
C ILE A 12 -11.28 17.31 -1.02
N VAL A 13 -12.52 16.97 -0.69
CA VAL A 13 -13.01 15.58 -0.69
C VAL A 13 -13.95 15.35 -1.86
N GLN A 14 -13.52 14.58 -2.86
CA GLN A 14 -14.37 14.13 -3.96
C GLN A 14 -15.19 12.92 -3.54
N GLY A 15 -16.52 13.03 -3.69
CA GLY A 15 -17.46 12.03 -3.17
C GLY A 15 -17.81 12.22 -1.68
N ILE A 16 -17.66 13.43 -1.14
CA ILE A 16 -17.85 13.73 0.30
C ILE A 16 -19.20 13.27 0.86
N THR A 17 -20.27 13.30 0.05
CA THR A 17 -21.63 12.93 0.50
C THR A 17 -21.95 11.43 0.37
N GLY A 18 -21.03 10.64 -0.19
CA GLY A 18 -21.09 9.19 -0.21
C GLY A 18 -20.84 8.58 1.18
N ALA A 19 -21.14 7.30 1.39
CA ALA A 19 -20.96 6.64 2.69
C ALA A 19 -19.49 6.70 3.17
N GLU A 20 -18.56 6.18 2.37
CA GLU A 20 -17.12 6.21 2.68
C GLU A 20 -16.57 7.64 2.77
N GLY A 21 -16.97 8.51 1.84
CA GLY A 21 -16.58 9.92 1.85
C GLY A 21 -17.03 10.64 3.12
N THR A 22 -18.25 10.36 3.62
CA THR A 22 -18.76 10.91 4.88
C THR A 22 -17.94 10.37 6.05
N PHE A 23 -17.85 9.04 6.18
CA PHE A 23 -17.19 8.39 7.29
C PHE A 23 -15.73 8.84 7.41
N HIS A 24 -14.96 8.76 6.33
CA HIS A 24 -13.55 9.12 6.39
C HIS A 24 -13.32 10.63 6.51
N THR A 25 -14.19 11.49 5.97
CA THR A 25 -14.10 12.94 6.23
C THR A 25 -14.33 13.25 7.71
N SER A 26 -15.28 12.57 8.36
CA SER A 26 -15.52 12.73 9.80
C SER A 26 -14.25 12.42 10.60
N GLN A 27 -13.55 11.33 10.25
CA GLN A 27 -12.30 10.94 10.87
C GLN A 27 -11.13 11.88 10.55
N MET A 28 -11.04 12.39 9.31
CA MET A 28 -10.01 13.33 8.90
C MET A 28 -10.14 14.66 9.66
N LEU A 29 -11.37 15.19 9.77
CA LEU A 29 -11.66 16.39 10.57
C LEU A 29 -11.34 16.18 12.04
N LYS A 30 -11.73 15.03 12.62
CA LYS A 30 -11.38 14.66 14.01
C LYS A 30 -9.87 14.56 14.23
N TYR A 31 -9.11 14.14 13.21
CA TYR A 31 -7.66 14.05 13.27
C TYR A 31 -6.94 15.41 13.14
N GLY A 32 -7.63 16.46 12.69
CA GLY A 32 -7.08 17.80 12.49
C GLY A 32 -6.81 18.19 11.03
N THR A 33 -7.18 17.34 10.06
CA THR A 33 -7.02 17.66 8.63
C THR A 33 -7.91 18.85 8.24
N ASN A 34 -7.35 19.83 7.53
CA ASN A 34 -8.09 21.00 7.08
C ASN A 34 -8.88 20.72 5.78
N VAL A 35 -10.06 20.09 5.92
CA VAL A 35 -10.99 19.83 4.81
C VAL A 35 -11.76 21.11 4.46
N VAL A 36 -11.40 21.75 3.35
CA VAL A 36 -11.92 23.09 3.01
C VAL A 36 -13.13 23.05 2.08
N ALA A 37 -13.31 21.98 1.32
CA ALA A 37 -14.42 21.82 0.40
C ALA A 37 -14.69 20.35 0.11
N GLY A 38 -15.89 20.06 -0.37
CA GLY A 38 -16.26 18.77 -0.92
C GLY A 38 -16.78 18.90 -2.34
N VAL A 39 -16.71 17.82 -3.10
CA VAL A 39 -17.26 17.75 -4.46
C VAL A 39 -18.28 16.62 -4.52
N THR A 40 -19.49 16.95 -4.96
CA THR A 40 -20.52 15.99 -5.36
C THR A 40 -21.37 16.66 -6.44
N PRO A 41 -21.27 16.23 -7.71
CA PRO A 41 -22.09 16.76 -8.79
C PRO A 41 -23.59 16.74 -8.44
N GLY A 42 -24.28 17.84 -8.73
CA GLY A 42 -25.70 18.03 -8.44
C GLY A 42 -26.01 18.46 -7.00
N LYS A 43 -25.00 18.70 -6.15
CA LYS A 43 -25.18 19.12 -4.74
C LYS A 43 -24.46 20.42 -4.38
N GLN A 44 -24.14 21.26 -5.37
CA GLN A 44 -23.51 22.55 -5.13
C GLN A 44 -24.33 23.45 -4.18
N GLY A 45 -23.64 24.22 -3.34
CA GLY A 45 -24.26 25.14 -2.38
C GLY A 45 -24.66 24.48 -1.07
N LEU A 46 -24.61 23.15 -0.98
CA LEU A 46 -24.83 22.44 0.27
C LEU A 46 -23.67 22.70 1.24
N LEU A 47 -24.00 23.16 2.46
CA LEU A 47 -23.09 23.12 3.60
C LEU A 47 -23.24 21.78 4.31
N TYR A 48 -22.42 20.79 3.93
CA TYR A 48 -22.56 19.42 4.39
C TYR A 48 -21.97 19.21 5.79
N THR A 49 -22.73 18.61 6.69
CA THR A 49 -22.35 18.38 8.10
C THR A 49 -22.13 16.91 8.44
N GLY A 50 -22.06 16.02 7.44
CA GLY A 50 -22.05 14.58 7.66
C GLY A 50 -23.45 13.99 7.90
N LYS A 51 -23.53 12.75 8.38
CA LYS A 51 -24.79 12.05 8.68
C LYS A 51 -24.60 11.00 9.78
N GLY A 52 -25.62 10.77 10.60
CA GLY A 52 -25.58 9.77 11.67
C GLY A 52 -24.43 10.00 12.65
N GLU A 53 -23.72 8.93 13.01
CA GLU A 53 -22.54 8.98 13.90
C GLU A 53 -21.33 9.70 13.27
N ASP A 54 -21.36 9.91 11.94
CA ASP A 54 -20.32 10.58 11.17
C ASP A 54 -20.58 12.08 10.98
N THR A 55 -21.15 12.72 12.00
CA THR A 55 -21.33 14.17 12.01
C THR A 55 -19.97 14.87 12.07
N PHE A 56 -19.84 15.92 11.26
CA PHE A 56 -18.61 16.70 11.13
C PHE A 56 -18.50 17.72 12.26
N SER A 57 -17.27 18.04 12.68
CA SER A 57 -17.02 19.09 13.69
C SER A 57 -17.35 20.50 13.18
N ARG A 58 -17.47 20.67 11.86
CA ARG A 58 -17.93 21.88 11.18
C ARG A 58 -18.54 21.53 9.81
N ALA A 59 -19.39 22.40 9.29
CA ALA A 59 -19.91 22.25 7.94
C ALA A 59 -18.80 22.41 6.88
N VAL A 60 -18.95 21.71 5.76
CA VAL A 60 -18.04 21.76 4.61
C VAL A 60 -18.84 22.16 3.37
N PRO A 61 -18.47 23.24 2.65
CA PRO A 61 -19.16 23.63 1.43
C PRO A 61 -18.95 22.60 0.32
N VAL A 62 -20.02 22.26 -0.38
CA VAL A 62 -20.02 21.32 -1.50
C VAL A 62 -20.18 22.05 -2.83
N TYR A 63 -19.40 21.63 -3.81
CA TYR A 63 -19.37 22.15 -5.18
C TYR A 63 -19.68 21.04 -6.19
N ASN A 64 -20.05 21.45 -7.41
CA ASN A 64 -20.26 20.51 -8.51
C ASN A 64 -18.93 20.00 -9.07
N THR A 65 -17.91 20.86 -9.16
CA THR A 65 -16.62 20.53 -9.76
C THR A 65 -15.43 20.80 -8.83
N VAL A 66 -14.31 20.11 -9.08
CA VAL A 66 -13.03 20.34 -8.38
C VAL A 66 -12.48 21.72 -8.71
N SER A 67 -12.64 22.20 -9.95
CA SER A 67 -12.15 23.54 -10.35
C SER A 67 -12.82 24.66 -9.54
N GLU A 68 -14.13 24.61 -9.36
CA GLU A 68 -14.87 25.58 -8.53
C GLU A 68 -14.45 25.50 -7.06
N ALA A 69 -14.39 24.28 -6.52
CA ALA A 69 -13.97 24.05 -5.13
C ALA A 69 -12.55 24.58 -4.89
N ALA A 70 -11.63 24.33 -5.81
CA ALA A 70 -10.24 24.76 -5.74
C ALA A 70 -10.11 26.28 -5.79
N LYS A 71 -10.81 26.94 -6.74
CA LYS A 71 -10.82 28.41 -6.86
C LYS A 71 -11.38 29.08 -5.61
N ALA A 72 -12.46 28.55 -5.04
CA ALA A 72 -13.11 29.14 -3.88
C ALA A 72 -12.33 28.96 -2.57
N SER A 73 -11.62 27.84 -2.41
CA SER A 73 -10.96 27.47 -1.14
C SER A 73 -9.43 27.59 -1.16
N GLY A 74 -8.84 27.71 -2.36
CA GLY A 74 -7.41 27.61 -2.59
C GLY A 74 -6.83 26.24 -2.16
N ALA A 75 -7.60 25.17 -2.30
CA ALA A 75 -7.16 23.82 -1.96
C ALA A 75 -5.89 23.43 -2.72
N ASN A 76 -5.00 22.71 -2.04
CA ASN A 76 -3.74 22.21 -2.61
C ASN A 76 -3.64 20.68 -2.58
N ALA A 77 -4.67 20.00 -2.07
CA ALA A 77 -4.79 18.56 -2.15
C ALA A 77 -6.24 18.13 -2.39
N SER A 78 -6.42 16.98 -3.02
CA SER A 78 -7.72 16.34 -3.24
C SER A 78 -7.65 14.87 -2.85
N ILE A 79 -8.65 14.38 -2.12
CA ILE A 79 -8.82 12.96 -1.81
C ILE A 79 -10.11 12.43 -2.43
N ILE A 80 -10.03 11.22 -2.97
CA ILE A 80 -11.10 10.60 -3.77
C ILE A 80 -11.64 9.36 -3.06
N PHE A 81 -12.95 9.39 -2.78
CA PHE A 81 -13.75 8.27 -2.24
C PHE A 81 -14.90 7.86 -3.18
N VAL A 82 -14.76 8.11 -4.48
CA VAL A 82 -15.79 7.77 -5.47
C VAL A 82 -15.68 6.29 -5.91
N PRO A 83 -16.76 5.67 -6.42
CA PRO A 83 -16.73 4.30 -6.92
C PRO A 83 -15.73 4.07 -8.07
N ALA A 84 -15.28 2.83 -8.24
CA ALA A 84 -14.22 2.46 -9.18
C ALA A 84 -14.47 2.90 -10.64
N ASN A 85 -15.72 2.80 -11.10
CA ASN A 85 -16.13 3.21 -12.45
C ASN A 85 -16.12 4.73 -12.67
N MET A 86 -15.95 5.53 -11.61
CA MET A 86 -15.89 7.00 -11.66
C MET A 86 -14.53 7.55 -11.21
N ALA A 87 -13.68 6.72 -10.62
CA ALA A 87 -12.48 7.18 -9.94
C ALA A 87 -11.39 7.69 -10.89
N ALA A 88 -11.24 7.11 -12.08
CA ALA A 88 -10.29 7.61 -13.07
C ALA A 88 -10.66 9.03 -13.53
N ASP A 89 -11.94 9.29 -13.81
CA ASP A 89 -12.43 10.61 -14.22
C ASP A 89 -12.28 11.64 -13.09
N ALA A 90 -12.54 11.25 -11.83
CA ALA A 90 -12.30 12.11 -10.67
C ALA A 90 -10.81 12.46 -10.46
N VAL A 91 -9.90 11.55 -10.80
CA VAL A 91 -8.45 11.86 -10.81
C VAL A 91 -8.13 12.84 -11.93
N LEU A 92 -8.64 12.61 -13.15
CA LEU A 92 -8.43 13.50 -14.29
C LEU A 92 -8.97 14.91 -14.03
N GLU A 93 -10.15 15.03 -13.43
CA GLU A 93 -10.75 16.31 -13.04
C GLU A 93 -9.85 17.08 -12.05
N ALA A 94 -9.27 16.37 -11.06
CA ALA A 94 -8.34 17.00 -10.12
C ALA A 94 -7.03 17.44 -10.78
N ILE A 95 -6.52 16.66 -11.75
CA ILE A 95 -5.34 17.02 -12.54
C ILE A 95 -5.63 18.26 -13.38
N GLU A 96 -6.77 18.31 -14.07
CA GLU A 96 -7.20 19.45 -14.90
C GLU A 96 -7.42 20.72 -14.05
N ALA A 97 -7.97 20.58 -12.84
CA ALA A 97 -8.10 21.66 -11.88
C ALA A 97 -6.75 22.14 -11.30
N GLY A 98 -5.64 21.50 -11.65
CA GLY A 98 -4.30 21.89 -11.22
C GLY A 98 -4.01 21.59 -9.75
N ILE A 99 -4.67 20.57 -9.17
CA ILE A 99 -4.44 20.19 -7.77
C ILE A 99 -3.06 19.53 -7.63
N PRO A 100 -2.13 20.10 -6.82
CA PRO A 100 -0.77 19.57 -6.70
C PRO A 100 -0.70 18.13 -6.18
N LEU A 101 -1.54 17.75 -5.21
CA LEU A 101 -1.56 16.40 -4.63
C LEU A 101 -2.96 15.77 -4.75
N VAL A 102 -3.05 14.64 -5.43
CA VAL A 102 -4.26 13.84 -5.56
C VAL A 102 -4.06 12.51 -4.84
N VAL A 103 -4.99 12.10 -3.99
CA VAL A 103 -4.97 10.83 -3.27
C VAL A 103 -6.19 10.01 -3.67
N CYS A 104 -5.99 8.87 -4.32
CA CYS A 104 -7.07 7.99 -4.75
C CYS A 104 -7.10 6.73 -3.89
N ILE A 105 -8.15 6.58 -3.08
CA ILE A 105 -8.30 5.45 -2.16
C ILE A 105 -8.86 4.23 -2.90
N THR A 106 -9.77 4.48 -3.85
CA THR A 106 -10.59 3.50 -4.54
C THR A 106 -9.77 2.34 -5.14
N GLU A 107 -10.19 1.12 -4.84
CA GLU A 107 -9.67 -0.12 -5.45
C GLU A 107 -10.54 -0.55 -6.64
N GLY A 108 -9.95 -1.32 -7.57
CA GLY A 108 -10.69 -1.98 -8.65
C GLY A 108 -10.93 -1.10 -9.88
N ILE A 109 -10.16 -0.02 -10.03
CA ILE A 109 -10.22 0.83 -11.23
C ILE A 109 -9.69 0.02 -12.43
N PRO A 110 -10.39 0.01 -13.58
CA PRO A 110 -9.89 -0.67 -14.77
C PRO A 110 -8.51 -0.15 -15.19
N ILE A 111 -7.57 -1.07 -15.46
CA ILE A 111 -6.21 -0.73 -15.90
C ILE A 111 -6.23 0.20 -17.12
N ARG A 112 -7.18 -0.01 -18.05
CA ARG A 112 -7.35 0.83 -19.25
C ARG A 112 -7.59 2.29 -18.91
N ASP A 113 -8.33 2.59 -17.84
CA ASP A 113 -8.61 3.95 -17.44
C ASP A 113 -7.43 4.55 -16.69
N MET A 114 -6.72 3.75 -15.89
CA MET A 114 -5.47 4.18 -15.25
C MET A 114 -4.34 4.49 -16.25
N ILE A 115 -4.34 3.90 -17.46
CA ILE A 115 -3.41 4.31 -18.53
C ILE A 115 -3.66 5.78 -18.92
N LYS A 116 -4.92 6.21 -19.05
CA LYS A 116 -5.25 7.61 -19.37
C LYS A 116 -4.79 8.55 -18.25
N VAL A 117 -5.05 8.16 -17.00
CA VAL A 117 -4.60 8.89 -15.81
C VAL A 117 -3.07 9.03 -15.80
N LYS A 118 -2.33 7.95 -16.06
CA LYS A 118 -0.85 7.99 -16.08
C LYS A 118 -0.33 8.94 -17.16
N THR A 119 -0.93 8.93 -18.35
CA THR A 119 -0.59 9.88 -19.43
C THR A 119 -0.86 11.32 -19.02
N ALA A 120 -2.00 11.60 -18.38
CA ALA A 120 -2.32 12.94 -17.89
C ALA A 120 -1.32 13.41 -16.81
N LEU A 121 -0.97 12.54 -15.86
CA LEU A 121 0.00 12.84 -14.81
C LEU A 121 1.35 13.25 -15.38
N ASN A 122 1.88 12.51 -16.36
CA ASN A 122 3.16 12.80 -17.02
C ASN A 122 3.20 14.17 -17.70
N ASN A 123 2.04 14.76 -18.02
CA ASN A 123 1.91 16.07 -18.66
C ASN A 123 1.39 17.15 -17.70
N SER A 124 1.45 16.90 -16.40
CA SER A 124 0.94 17.80 -15.36
C SER A 124 1.97 18.04 -14.26
N GLN A 125 1.69 18.98 -13.36
CA GLN A 125 2.45 19.19 -12.12
C GLN A 125 1.84 18.45 -10.93
N SER A 126 0.80 17.66 -11.18
CA SER A 126 0.05 16.96 -10.15
C SER A 126 0.74 15.64 -9.79
N ARG A 127 0.77 15.33 -8.51
CA ARG A 127 1.24 14.03 -7.99
C ARG A 127 0.04 13.21 -7.55
N LEU A 128 -0.02 11.94 -7.96
CA LEU A 128 -1.03 10.97 -7.51
C LEU A 128 -0.43 10.01 -6.46
N ILE A 129 -1.13 9.77 -5.36
CA ILE A 129 -0.93 8.63 -4.45
C ILE A 129 -2.09 7.66 -4.67
N GLY A 130 -1.78 6.38 -4.88
CA GLY A 130 -2.76 5.36 -5.27
C GLY A 130 -2.85 5.16 -6.79
N PRO A 131 -3.93 4.53 -7.29
CA PRO A 131 -5.15 4.12 -6.58
C PRO A 131 -4.93 2.89 -5.68
N ASN A 132 -6.01 2.33 -5.12
CA ASN A 132 -5.98 1.16 -4.24
C ASN A 132 -4.97 1.33 -3.09
N CYS A 133 -5.14 2.40 -2.32
CA CYS A 133 -4.17 2.77 -1.30
C CYS A 133 -4.86 3.25 -0.01
N PRO A 134 -4.18 3.15 1.14
CA PRO A 134 -4.70 3.68 2.39
C PRO A 134 -4.57 5.21 2.50
N GLY A 135 -3.84 5.85 1.57
CA GLY A 135 -3.59 7.29 1.51
C GLY A 135 -2.25 7.73 2.11
N ILE A 136 -2.23 8.90 2.73
CA ILE A 136 -1.04 9.52 3.35
C ILE A 136 -1.38 10.10 4.73
N ILE A 137 -0.44 10.01 5.67
CA ILE A 137 -0.58 10.58 7.02
C ILE A 137 0.74 11.13 7.54
N THR A 138 0.73 12.39 7.96
CA THR A 138 1.76 13.03 8.77
C THR A 138 1.23 13.08 10.20
N PRO A 139 1.81 12.32 11.16
CA PRO A 139 1.22 12.15 12.48
C PRO A 139 1.04 13.46 13.24
N GLY A 140 -0.16 13.65 13.80
CA GLY A 140 -0.53 14.85 14.56
C GLY A 140 -0.74 16.11 13.73
N GLU A 141 -0.65 16.03 12.40
CA GLU A 141 -0.80 17.20 11.52
C GLU A 141 -1.87 17.01 10.45
N CYS A 142 -1.80 15.95 9.66
CA CYS A 142 -2.69 15.78 8.53
C CYS A 142 -2.82 14.31 8.14
N LYS A 143 -4.06 13.86 7.93
CA LYS A 143 -4.41 12.53 7.42
C LYS A 143 -5.30 12.70 6.19
N LEU A 144 -4.89 12.14 5.06
CA LEU A 144 -5.70 11.99 3.85
C LEU A 144 -5.82 10.49 3.57
N GLY A 145 -6.92 9.87 3.98
CA GLY A 145 -7.19 8.46 3.69
C GLY A 145 -7.84 7.71 4.83
N ILE A 146 -7.59 6.40 4.85
CA ILE A 146 -8.31 5.44 5.70
C ILE A 146 -7.46 4.87 6.84
N MET A 147 -6.19 5.30 6.94
CA MET A 147 -5.26 4.84 7.99
C MET A 147 -5.75 5.17 9.41
N PRO A 148 -5.73 4.25 10.38
CA PRO A 148 -6.15 4.55 11.75
C PRO A 148 -5.21 5.60 12.39
N GLY A 149 -5.72 6.80 12.67
CA GLY A 149 -4.87 7.90 13.15
C GLY A 149 -4.27 7.67 14.55
N PHE A 150 -4.96 6.91 15.41
CA PHE A 150 -4.59 6.72 16.81
C PHE A 150 -3.33 5.86 17.04
N ILE A 151 -2.88 5.09 16.04
CA ILE A 151 -1.64 4.31 16.13
C ILE A 151 -0.41 5.08 15.62
N HIS A 152 -0.62 6.25 15.00
CA HIS A 152 0.42 7.07 14.39
C HIS A 152 0.91 8.12 15.38
N HIS A 153 2.20 8.11 15.66
CA HIS A 153 2.85 9.05 16.58
C HIS A 153 3.96 9.80 15.86
N LYS A 154 4.12 11.09 16.17
CA LYS A 154 5.14 11.92 15.55
C LYS A 154 6.54 11.40 15.89
N GLY A 155 7.40 11.27 14.88
CA GLY A 155 8.80 10.88 15.03
C GLY A 155 9.59 11.08 13.73
N THR A 156 10.60 10.26 13.50
CA THR A 156 11.61 10.46 12.45
C THR A 156 11.65 9.34 11.41
N VAL A 157 10.74 8.37 11.44
CA VAL A 157 10.73 7.25 10.49
C VAL A 157 9.75 7.50 9.35
N GLY A 158 10.26 7.58 8.12
CA GLY A 158 9.43 7.62 6.91
C GLY A 158 8.93 6.21 6.57
N VAL A 159 7.68 6.06 6.14
CA VAL A 159 7.12 4.75 5.76
C VAL A 159 6.52 4.82 4.36
N VAL A 160 6.95 3.93 3.46
CA VAL A 160 6.32 3.71 2.15
C VAL A 160 5.89 2.26 1.99
N SER A 161 4.66 2.03 1.54
CA SER A 161 4.12 0.67 1.37
C SER A 161 3.11 0.55 0.24
N ARG A 162 3.06 -0.64 -0.39
CA ARG A 162 1.94 -1.04 -1.26
C ARG A 162 0.69 -1.46 -0.46
N SER A 163 0.85 -1.93 0.77
CA SER A 163 -0.21 -2.57 1.56
C SER A 163 -0.71 -1.69 2.71
N GLY A 164 -2.02 -1.51 2.81
CA GLY A 164 -2.65 -0.77 3.92
C GLY A 164 -2.40 -1.40 5.28
N THR A 165 -2.93 -2.60 5.53
CA THR A 165 -2.87 -3.23 6.85
C THR A 165 -1.45 -3.53 7.32
N LEU A 166 -0.54 -3.88 6.41
CA LEU A 166 0.87 -4.09 6.75
C LEU A 166 1.60 -2.78 7.08
N THR A 167 1.17 -1.65 6.51
CA THR A 167 1.61 -0.32 6.98
C THR A 167 1.21 -0.12 8.44
N TYR A 168 -0.02 -0.48 8.81
CA TYR A 168 -0.53 -0.27 10.17
C TYR A 168 0.25 -1.12 11.18
N GLU A 169 0.59 -2.35 10.80
CA GLU A 169 1.41 -3.25 11.59
C GLU A 169 2.83 -2.67 11.82
N ALA A 170 3.50 -2.20 10.76
CA ALA A 170 4.81 -1.58 10.88
C ALA A 170 4.79 -0.30 11.75
N VAL A 171 3.79 0.55 11.54
CA VAL A 171 3.55 1.76 12.35
C VAL A 171 3.36 1.41 13.82
N LYS A 172 2.53 0.40 14.11
CA LYS A 172 2.31 -0.04 15.49
C LYS A 172 3.59 -0.59 16.12
N GLN A 173 4.37 -1.39 15.41
CA GLN A 173 5.65 -1.89 15.94
C GLN A 173 6.63 -0.78 16.24
N LEU A 174 6.72 0.25 15.39
CA LEU A 174 7.53 1.45 15.67
C LEU A 174 7.08 2.11 16.99
N THR A 175 5.78 2.36 17.12
CA THR A 175 5.20 2.96 18.34
C THR A 175 5.52 2.15 19.59
N ASP A 176 5.39 0.82 19.51
CA ASP A 176 5.64 -0.08 20.64
C ASP A 176 7.11 -0.09 21.09
N VAL A 177 8.05 0.23 20.18
CA VAL A 177 9.48 0.37 20.51
C VAL A 177 9.89 1.82 20.82
N GLY A 178 8.92 2.74 20.93
CA GLY A 178 9.16 4.15 21.27
C GLY A 178 9.59 5.02 20.09
N LEU A 179 9.42 4.54 18.86
CA LEU A 179 9.67 5.29 17.63
C LEU A 179 8.37 5.83 17.05
N GLY A 180 8.45 6.98 16.40
CA GLY A 180 7.34 7.59 15.67
C GLY A 180 7.65 7.77 14.19
N GLN A 181 6.64 8.18 13.44
CA GLN A 181 6.72 8.36 12.00
C GLN A 181 6.85 9.84 11.63
N SER A 182 7.63 10.15 10.59
CA SER A 182 7.63 11.48 9.98
C SER A 182 6.40 11.65 9.08
N THR A 183 6.26 10.76 8.09
CA THR A 183 5.06 10.60 7.26
C THR A 183 4.95 9.13 6.81
N CYS A 184 3.73 8.60 6.70
CA CYS A 184 3.45 7.30 6.08
C CYS A 184 2.71 7.50 4.76
N ILE A 185 3.19 6.85 3.69
CA ILE A 185 2.63 6.91 2.34
C ILE A 185 2.28 5.48 1.89
N GLY A 186 0.99 5.21 1.75
CA GLY A 186 0.54 4.03 1.02
C GLY A 186 0.47 4.34 -0.47
N ILE A 187 1.37 3.78 -1.27
CA ILE A 187 1.45 4.07 -2.72
C ILE A 187 0.43 3.31 -3.55
N GLY A 188 -0.05 2.19 -3.03
CA GLY A 188 -1.14 1.39 -3.59
C GLY A 188 -0.72 0.03 -4.16
N GLY A 189 -1.68 -0.88 -4.23
CA GLY A 189 -1.48 -2.29 -4.65
C GLY A 189 -1.69 -2.54 -6.15
N ASP A 190 -2.19 -1.56 -6.89
CA ASP A 190 -2.54 -1.74 -8.31
C ASP A 190 -1.31 -1.83 -9.24
N PRO A 191 -1.46 -2.38 -10.47
CA PRO A 191 -0.36 -2.46 -11.43
C PRO A 191 0.10 -1.10 -11.98
N ILE A 192 -0.81 -0.13 -12.06
CA ILE A 192 -0.53 1.25 -12.51
C ILE A 192 -0.93 2.19 -11.39
N ILE A 193 0.08 2.80 -10.77
CA ILE A 193 -0.08 3.79 -9.70
C ILE A 193 0.59 5.12 -10.08
N GLY A 194 0.32 6.15 -9.27
CA GLY A 194 0.96 7.46 -9.38
C GLY A 194 2.40 7.44 -8.88
N THR A 195 2.56 7.68 -7.58
CA THR A 195 3.83 7.73 -6.83
C THR A 195 4.39 6.33 -6.65
N GLN A 196 5.64 6.12 -7.07
CA GLN A 196 6.37 4.87 -6.93
C GLN A 196 7.20 4.84 -5.64
N PHE A 197 7.84 3.70 -5.35
CA PHE A 197 8.79 3.60 -4.23
C PHE A 197 9.92 4.62 -4.32
N ILE A 198 10.58 4.73 -5.48
CA ILE A 198 11.69 5.66 -5.70
C ILE A 198 11.27 7.10 -5.37
N ASP A 199 10.09 7.52 -5.82
CA ASP A 199 9.56 8.84 -5.56
C ASP A 199 9.41 9.13 -4.06
N ALA A 200 8.78 8.21 -3.33
CA ALA A 200 8.56 8.36 -1.89
C ALA A 200 9.87 8.31 -1.11
N ILE A 201 10.78 7.43 -1.50
CA ILE A 201 12.09 7.27 -0.87
C ILE A 201 12.95 8.52 -1.08
N GLN A 202 12.91 9.11 -2.28
CA GLN A 202 13.58 10.39 -2.53
C GLN A 202 13.04 11.49 -1.62
N LEU A 203 11.71 11.63 -1.52
CA LEU A 203 11.09 12.61 -0.62
C LEU A 203 11.56 12.44 0.84
N PHE A 204 11.62 11.20 1.32
CA PHE A 204 12.12 10.90 2.66
C PHE A 204 13.62 11.11 2.82
N ASN A 205 14.42 10.80 1.79
CA ASN A 205 15.86 11.02 1.80
C ASN A 205 16.18 12.53 1.87
N ASP A 206 15.38 13.36 1.21
CA ASP A 206 15.56 14.81 1.16
C ASP A 206 14.97 15.53 2.38
N ASP A 207 14.00 14.95 3.09
CA ASP A 207 13.42 15.55 4.31
C ASP A 207 14.39 15.46 5.51
N PRO A 208 14.93 16.57 6.03
CA PRO A 208 15.85 16.53 7.17
C PRO A 208 15.21 16.01 8.45
N GLY A 209 13.88 15.98 8.55
CA GLY A 209 13.15 15.42 9.68
C GLY A 209 13.00 13.90 9.67
N THR A 210 13.40 13.24 8.57
CA THR A 210 13.37 11.78 8.46
C THR A 210 14.79 11.22 8.67
N GLU A 211 14.95 10.27 9.56
CA GLU A 211 16.23 9.64 9.94
C GLU A 211 16.36 8.19 9.44
N ALA A 212 15.24 7.48 9.27
CA ALA A 212 15.19 6.14 8.70
C ALA A 212 13.97 5.97 7.79
N ILE A 213 14.05 5.04 6.85
CA ILE A 213 12.99 4.77 5.88
C ILE A 213 12.58 3.30 5.97
N ILE A 214 11.29 3.03 6.09
CA ILE A 214 10.71 1.71 5.91
C ILE A 214 10.15 1.61 4.49
N MET A 215 10.52 0.54 3.78
CA MET A 215 9.98 0.16 2.48
C MET A 215 9.31 -1.21 2.56
N ILE A 216 8.00 -1.26 2.36
CA ILE A 216 7.19 -2.49 2.41
C ILE A 216 6.66 -2.80 1.00
N GLY A 217 7.32 -3.75 0.34
CA GLY A 217 6.93 -4.28 -0.96
C GLY A 217 6.17 -5.59 -0.89
N GLU A 218 5.85 -6.10 -2.07
CA GLU A 218 5.19 -7.39 -2.26
C GLU A 218 5.74 -8.10 -3.50
N ILE A 219 5.27 -9.31 -3.81
CA ILE A 219 5.61 -10.02 -5.05
C ILE A 219 5.03 -9.33 -6.30
N GLY A 220 5.62 -9.58 -7.47
CA GLY A 220 5.11 -9.10 -8.75
C GLY A 220 5.67 -7.74 -9.19
N GLY A 221 5.92 -7.58 -10.49
CA GLY A 221 6.65 -6.43 -11.04
C GLY A 221 8.12 -6.36 -10.57
N THR A 222 8.79 -5.25 -10.91
CA THR A 222 10.23 -5.00 -10.64
C THR A 222 10.50 -3.75 -9.78
N ALA A 223 9.44 -3.08 -9.31
CA ALA A 223 9.54 -1.78 -8.65
C ALA A 223 10.42 -1.80 -7.39
N GLU A 224 10.43 -2.92 -6.68
CA GLU A 224 11.27 -3.11 -5.49
C GLU A 224 12.75 -3.31 -5.83
N GLU A 225 13.05 -4.06 -6.89
CA GLU A 225 14.42 -4.19 -7.39
C GLU A 225 14.97 -2.84 -7.90
N GLU A 226 14.18 -2.10 -8.66
CA GLU A 226 14.52 -0.75 -9.15
C GLU A 226 14.73 0.23 -7.99
N ALA A 227 13.88 0.17 -6.97
CA ALA A 227 14.05 0.97 -5.76
C ALA A 227 15.32 0.57 -4.99
N ALA A 228 15.66 -0.72 -4.91
CA ALA A 228 16.90 -1.17 -4.28
C ALA A 228 18.13 -0.58 -4.99
N GLU A 229 18.18 -0.62 -6.32
CA GLU A 229 19.26 -0.01 -7.10
C GLU A 229 19.40 1.50 -6.81
N TYR A 230 18.28 2.22 -6.79
CA TYR A 230 18.26 3.64 -6.42
C TYR A 230 18.77 3.88 -4.99
N ILE A 231 18.33 3.07 -4.02
CA ILE A 231 18.73 3.17 -2.61
C ILE A 231 20.23 3.01 -2.45
N GLY A 232 20.80 1.96 -3.04
CA GLY A 232 22.24 1.68 -2.93
C GLY A 232 23.13 2.77 -3.53
N THR A 233 22.58 3.57 -4.45
CA THR A 233 23.33 4.63 -5.16
C THR A 233 23.15 6.01 -4.53
N TYR A 234 21.92 6.37 -4.12
CA TYR A 234 21.56 7.76 -3.82
C TYR A 234 21.09 8.01 -2.39
N VAL A 235 20.65 6.96 -1.67
CA VAL A 235 20.01 7.13 -0.36
C VAL A 235 21.05 7.05 0.75
N LYS A 236 21.05 8.07 1.62
CA LYS A 236 22.06 8.23 2.68
C LYS A 236 21.57 7.76 4.04
N LYS A 237 20.27 7.50 4.14
CA LYS A 237 19.58 7.14 5.39
C LYS A 237 19.40 5.63 5.46
N PRO A 238 19.44 5.02 6.66
CA PRO A 238 19.15 3.61 6.82
C PRO A 238 17.77 3.27 6.26
N VAL A 239 17.72 2.24 5.42
CA VAL A 239 16.48 1.70 4.85
C VAL A 239 16.22 0.30 5.39
N ILE A 240 15.00 0.07 5.86
CA ILE A 240 14.51 -1.22 6.35
C ILE A 240 13.47 -1.73 5.35
N GLY A 241 13.69 -2.94 4.85
CA GLY A 241 12.86 -3.56 3.82
C GLY A 241 12.00 -4.71 4.34
N PHE A 242 10.81 -4.88 3.79
CA PHE A 242 10.05 -6.12 3.90
C PHE A 242 9.37 -6.44 2.57
N ILE A 243 9.37 -7.72 2.20
CA ILE A 243 8.69 -8.22 1.00
C ILE A 243 7.63 -9.23 1.42
N ALA A 244 6.36 -8.89 1.22
CA ALA A 244 5.23 -9.78 1.43
C ALA A 244 5.14 -10.85 0.32
N GLY A 245 4.43 -11.96 0.60
CA GLY A 245 4.16 -12.99 -0.40
C GLY A 245 5.31 -13.98 -0.65
N ARG A 246 6.28 -14.12 0.27
CA ARG A 246 7.43 -15.03 0.14
C ARG A 246 7.07 -16.50 -0.10
N THR A 247 5.90 -16.92 0.36
CA THR A 247 5.37 -18.30 0.24
C THR A 247 4.35 -18.44 -0.88
N ALA A 248 4.17 -17.42 -1.74
CA ALA A 248 3.19 -17.47 -2.80
C ALA A 248 3.60 -18.47 -3.91
N PRO A 249 2.66 -19.30 -4.40
CA PRO A 249 2.94 -20.19 -5.51
C PRO A 249 3.10 -19.39 -6.83
N PRO A 250 3.94 -19.86 -7.78
CA PRO A 250 4.08 -19.23 -9.10
C PRO A 250 2.74 -19.12 -9.85
N GLY A 251 2.55 -18.03 -10.60
CA GLY A 251 1.37 -17.82 -11.45
C GLY A 251 0.06 -17.51 -10.72
N ARG A 252 0.07 -17.40 -9.39
CA ARG A 252 -1.12 -17.03 -8.61
C ARG A 252 -1.10 -15.55 -8.26
N ARG A 253 -2.22 -14.88 -8.49
CA ARG A 253 -2.47 -13.51 -8.01
C ARG A 253 -2.85 -13.53 -6.53
N MET A 254 -2.22 -12.67 -5.73
CA MET A 254 -2.43 -12.60 -4.29
C MET A 254 -3.15 -11.30 -3.90
N GLY A 255 -4.48 -11.32 -3.76
CA GLY A 255 -5.26 -10.16 -3.32
C GLY A 255 -5.16 -8.98 -4.28
N HIS A 256 -4.16 -8.12 -4.07
CA HIS A 256 -3.86 -6.97 -4.92
C HIS A 256 -3.69 -7.36 -6.39
N ALA A 257 -4.17 -6.47 -7.28
CA ALA A 257 -4.10 -6.68 -8.72
C ALA A 257 -2.66 -6.77 -9.25
N GLY A 258 -1.71 -6.05 -8.63
CA GLY A 258 -0.28 -6.08 -8.99
C GLY A 258 0.50 -7.29 -8.46
N ALA A 259 -0.04 -8.03 -7.49
CA ALA A 259 0.68 -9.10 -6.80
C ALA A 259 0.63 -10.43 -7.57
N ILE A 260 1.22 -10.46 -8.77
CA ILE A 260 1.34 -11.65 -9.62
C ILE A 260 2.78 -11.86 -10.11
N ILE A 261 3.31 -13.06 -9.89
CA ILE A 261 4.63 -13.46 -10.42
C ILE A 261 4.44 -13.92 -11.86
N SER A 262 5.07 -13.23 -12.82
CA SER A 262 4.96 -13.50 -14.25
C SER A 262 6.35 -13.57 -14.90
N GLY A 263 6.56 -14.54 -15.80
CA GLY A 263 7.80 -14.66 -16.57
C GLY A 263 9.07 -14.89 -15.74
N GLY A 264 8.95 -15.42 -14.52
CA GLY A 264 10.09 -15.67 -13.61
C GLY A 264 10.69 -14.43 -12.95
N LYS A 265 10.16 -13.23 -13.23
CA LYS A 265 10.58 -11.95 -12.62
C LYS A 265 9.63 -11.55 -11.48
N GLY A 266 10.13 -10.74 -10.55
CA GLY A 266 9.33 -10.25 -9.41
C GLY A 266 9.06 -11.29 -8.33
N THR A 267 9.91 -12.32 -8.22
CA THR A 267 9.84 -13.28 -7.11
C THR A 267 10.26 -12.60 -5.81
N ALA A 268 9.72 -13.05 -4.69
CA ALA A 268 10.11 -12.50 -3.40
C ALA A 268 11.62 -12.69 -3.10
N GLY A 269 12.19 -13.83 -3.51
CA GLY A 269 13.62 -14.11 -3.34
C GLY A 269 14.48 -13.09 -4.09
N ALA A 270 14.22 -12.89 -5.39
CA ALA A 270 14.97 -11.94 -6.21
C ALA A 270 14.89 -10.51 -5.63
N LYS A 271 13.71 -10.09 -5.15
CA LYS A 271 13.53 -8.78 -4.49
C LYS A 271 14.33 -8.66 -3.20
N VAL A 272 14.30 -9.69 -2.35
CA VAL A 272 15.08 -9.72 -1.11
C VAL A 272 16.58 -9.67 -1.39
N ASP A 273 17.05 -10.41 -2.39
CA ASP A 273 18.46 -10.44 -2.78
C ASP A 273 18.91 -9.07 -3.31
N ALA A 274 18.10 -8.44 -4.17
CA ALA A 274 18.36 -7.07 -4.66
C ALA A 274 18.40 -6.05 -3.52
N MET A 275 17.44 -6.12 -2.59
CA MET A 275 17.40 -5.23 -1.42
C MET A 275 18.64 -5.39 -0.54
N ARG A 276 19.04 -6.63 -0.23
CA ARG A 276 20.24 -6.91 0.57
C ARG A 276 21.51 -6.44 -0.13
N ALA A 277 21.62 -6.64 -1.44
CA ALA A 277 22.76 -6.16 -2.23
C ALA A 277 22.89 -4.63 -2.20
N ALA A 278 21.76 -3.91 -2.10
CA ALA A 278 21.72 -2.45 -1.95
C ALA A 278 21.98 -1.95 -0.52
N GLY A 279 22.29 -2.83 0.44
CA GLY A 279 22.53 -2.46 1.83
C GLY A 279 21.26 -2.23 2.66
N ILE A 280 20.09 -2.63 2.17
CA ILE A 280 18.82 -2.52 2.89
C ILE A 280 18.76 -3.62 3.97
N LEU A 281 18.37 -3.25 5.19
CA LEU A 281 18.11 -4.20 6.26
C LEU A 281 16.75 -4.88 6.02
N VAL A 282 16.76 -6.07 5.44
CA VAL A 282 15.52 -6.79 5.11
C VAL A 282 15.04 -7.64 6.30
N ALA A 283 13.88 -7.28 6.86
CA ALA A 283 13.22 -8.06 7.91
C ALA A 283 12.70 -9.40 7.36
N ASP A 284 12.96 -10.50 8.06
CA ASP A 284 12.51 -11.83 7.62
C ASP A 284 11.06 -12.16 7.98
N SER A 285 10.55 -11.50 9.00
CA SER A 285 9.17 -11.64 9.48
C SER A 285 8.51 -10.25 9.50
N PRO A 286 7.22 -10.15 9.13
CA PRO A 286 6.50 -8.89 9.30
C PRO A 286 6.50 -8.43 10.76
N ALA A 287 6.64 -9.34 11.74
CA ALA A 287 6.72 -9.03 13.17
C ALA A 287 8.03 -8.37 13.63
N HIS A 288 9.04 -8.29 12.75
CA HIS A 288 10.38 -7.81 13.12
C HIS A 288 10.70 -6.42 12.57
N ILE A 289 9.80 -5.78 11.81
CA ILE A 289 10.05 -4.51 11.12
C ILE A 289 10.45 -3.42 12.12
N GLY A 290 9.65 -3.17 13.17
CA GLY A 290 9.93 -2.08 14.12
C GLY A 290 11.22 -2.30 14.90
N ARG A 291 11.52 -3.55 15.25
CA ARG A 291 12.78 -3.92 15.90
C ARG A 291 13.99 -3.65 14.98
N SER A 292 13.90 -4.01 13.71
CA SER A 292 14.97 -3.74 12.74
C SER A 292 15.26 -2.24 12.59
N VAL A 293 14.22 -1.38 12.67
CA VAL A 293 14.43 0.07 12.67
C VAL A 293 15.13 0.53 13.95
N ALA A 294 14.72 0.04 15.12
CA ALA A 294 15.36 0.39 16.38
C ALA A 294 16.84 0.00 16.40
N GLU A 295 17.18 -1.19 15.87
CA GLU A 295 18.56 -1.65 15.70
C GLU A 295 19.35 -0.74 14.74
N ALA A 296 18.77 -0.36 13.60
CA ALA A 296 19.41 0.53 12.63
C ALA A 296 19.67 1.94 13.17
N LEU A 297 18.79 2.44 14.05
CA LEU A 297 18.92 3.75 14.70
C LEU A 297 19.72 3.70 16.01
N GLY A 298 20.23 2.54 16.43
CA GLY A 298 20.95 2.40 17.70
C GLY A 298 20.08 2.65 18.94
N VAL A 299 18.75 2.59 18.80
CA VAL A 299 17.82 2.75 19.90
C VAL A 299 17.78 1.44 20.67
N LYS A 300 18.23 1.47 21.93
CA LYS A 300 18.04 0.33 22.84
C LYS A 300 16.55 0.07 22.93
N ALA A 301 16.08 -1.02 22.32
CA ALA A 301 14.70 -1.46 22.43
C ALA A 301 14.34 -1.36 23.91
N SER A 302 13.36 -0.50 24.24
CA SER A 302 12.87 -0.45 25.61
C SER A 302 12.53 -1.91 25.94
N LYS A 303 13.03 -2.42 27.09
CA LYS A 303 12.55 -3.71 27.59
C LYS A 303 11.06 -3.50 27.76
N GLY A 304 10.28 -3.89 26.75
CA GLY A 304 8.84 -3.71 26.72
C GLY A 304 8.35 -4.11 28.08
N SER A 305 7.59 -3.22 28.73
CA SER A 305 7.27 -3.39 30.13
C SER A 305 6.83 -4.83 30.33
N LYS A 306 7.54 -5.57 31.18
CA LYS A 306 7.05 -6.86 31.70
C LYS A 306 5.86 -6.59 32.62
N LYS A 307 4.88 -5.80 32.19
CA LYS A 307 3.54 -5.92 32.74
C LYS A 307 2.95 -7.14 32.08
N SER A 308 3.22 -8.29 32.69
CA SER A 308 2.28 -9.39 32.65
C SER A 308 0.91 -8.79 32.96
N VAL A 309 0.02 -8.79 31.96
CA VAL A 309 -1.40 -8.59 32.21
C VAL A 309 -1.81 -9.76 33.09
N LYS A 310 -1.81 -9.56 34.42
CA LYS A 310 -2.42 -10.49 35.34
C LYS A 310 -3.92 -10.39 35.10
N PHE A 311 -4.46 -11.31 34.31
CA PHE A 311 -5.90 -11.54 34.33
C PHE A 311 -6.25 -12.04 35.73
N SER A 312 -7.06 -11.25 36.44
CA SER A 312 -7.71 -11.69 37.66
C SER A 312 -8.70 -12.78 37.29
N ALA A 313 -8.77 -13.85 38.10
CA ALA A 313 -9.76 -14.92 37.94
C ALA A 313 -11.22 -14.43 37.99
N LYS A 314 -11.45 -13.14 38.33
CA LYS A 314 -12.78 -12.50 38.31
C LYS A 314 -13.23 -12.00 36.94
N ASP A 315 -12.34 -11.87 35.95
CA ASP A 315 -12.67 -11.28 34.64
C ASP A 315 -13.14 -12.31 33.60
N ILE A 316 -13.15 -13.61 33.95
CA ILE A 316 -13.69 -14.68 33.10
C ILE A 316 -15.15 -14.95 33.49
N LYS A 317 -16.07 -14.10 33.03
CA LYS A 317 -17.51 -14.41 33.01
C LYS A 317 -17.91 -14.96 31.63
N ILE A 318 -17.82 -16.28 31.53
CA ILE A 318 -18.76 -17.20 30.86
C ILE A 318 -19.45 -16.68 29.58
N LEU A 319 -18.83 -16.95 28.43
CA LEU A 319 -19.54 -17.24 27.17
C LEU A 319 -19.54 -18.77 26.99
N LYS A 320 -20.43 -19.45 27.71
CA LYS A 320 -20.73 -20.88 27.48
C LYS A 320 -21.68 -20.97 26.27
N ILE A 321 -21.11 -21.10 25.08
CA ILE A 321 -21.84 -21.67 23.95
C ILE A 321 -21.99 -23.17 24.22
N LYS A 322 -23.24 -23.65 24.30
CA LYS A 322 -23.55 -25.08 24.40
C LYS A 322 -23.20 -25.74 23.07
N THR A 323 -22.14 -26.55 23.06
CA THR A 323 -22.03 -27.67 22.13
C THR A 323 -21.72 -28.93 22.94
N GLY A 324 -22.62 -29.91 22.87
CA GLY A 324 -22.48 -31.18 23.56
C GLY A 324 -21.44 -32.04 22.87
N ALA A 325 -20.44 -32.51 23.62
CA ALA A 325 -19.94 -33.90 23.64
C ALA A 325 -18.54 -33.97 24.30
N LYS A 326 -18.48 -34.74 25.41
CA LYS A 326 -17.33 -35.44 26.01
C LYS A 326 -15.96 -34.72 26.04
N THR A 327 -15.65 -34.12 27.18
CA THR A 327 -14.30 -33.70 27.57
C THR A 327 -13.42 -34.91 27.96
N LYS A 328 -12.30 -35.12 27.28
CA LYS A 328 -11.11 -35.83 27.82
C LYS A 328 -10.14 -34.78 28.35
N LYS A 329 -9.69 -34.93 29.60
CA LYS A 329 -8.62 -34.11 30.20
C LYS A 329 -7.27 -34.53 29.59
N ILE A 330 -6.47 -33.55 29.17
CA ILE A 330 -5.03 -33.70 28.94
C ILE A 330 -4.36 -32.65 29.83
N ASP A 331 -3.61 -33.12 30.83
CA ASP A 331 -2.72 -32.30 31.64
C ASP A 331 -1.46 -31.98 30.83
N LEU A 332 -1.16 -30.69 30.65
CA LEU A 332 0.13 -30.24 30.14
C LEU A 332 0.82 -29.49 31.28
N ASN A 333 1.61 -30.22 32.06
CA ASN A 333 2.55 -29.62 32.99
C ASN A 333 3.90 -29.47 32.28
N SER A 334 4.49 -28.29 32.43
CA SER A 334 5.77 -27.88 31.86
C SER A 334 6.94 -28.62 32.51
N LYS A 335 7.59 -29.50 31.75
CA LYS A 335 9.01 -29.89 31.83
C LYS A 335 9.29 -30.87 30.69
N ASP A 336 10.52 -30.84 30.20
CA ASP A 336 11.06 -31.58 29.04
C ASP A 336 10.75 -30.85 27.71
N MET A 337 11.70 -30.39 26.91
CA MET A 337 12.99 -30.99 26.55
C MET A 337 14.03 -29.92 26.18
N SER A 338 15.24 -30.13 26.66
CA SER A 338 16.50 -29.54 26.20
C SER A 338 17.37 -30.64 25.56
N ALA A 339 18.18 -30.26 24.55
CA ALA A 339 19.29 -31.01 23.93
C ALA A 339 18.86 -32.22 23.05
N SER A 340 19.55 -32.70 22.00
CA SER A 340 20.92 -32.53 21.45
C SER A 340 20.99 -33.17 20.04
N GLU A 341 22.11 -32.98 19.35
CA GLU A 341 22.51 -33.48 18.02
C GLU A 341 22.68 -35.02 17.87
N GLY A 342 22.37 -35.55 16.65
CA GLY A 342 22.97 -36.72 15.95
C GLY A 342 22.78 -38.16 16.50
N PRO A 343 23.01 -39.26 15.73
CA PRO A 343 23.64 -39.38 14.40
C PRO A 343 22.93 -40.34 13.37
N GLN A 344 23.64 -40.57 12.25
CA GLN A 344 23.35 -41.26 10.98
C GLN A 344 23.06 -42.79 10.96
N LYS A 345 22.36 -43.18 9.86
CA LYS A 345 22.53 -44.38 8.97
C LYS A 345 21.90 -45.75 9.30
N ARG A 346 21.14 -46.26 8.30
CA ARG A 346 21.03 -47.62 7.67
C ARG A 346 19.58 -47.77 7.17
N GLY A 347 19.16 -48.24 5.98
CA GLY A 347 19.78 -48.83 4.79
C GLY A 347 18.83 -49.91 4.21
N ARG A 348 18.23 -49.67 3.02
CA ARG A 348 17.70 -50.64 1.99
C ARG A 348 16.57 -51.64 2.42
N LYS A 349 15.58 -52.10 1.62
CA LYS A 349 15.27 -52.15 0.16
C LYS A 349 13.77 -52.64 -0.03
N PRO A 350 13.25 -52.98 -1.25
CA PRO A 350 12.01 -52.41 -1.83
C PRO A 350 10.77 -53.33 -1.82
N GLY A 351 9.58 -52.73 -2.03
CA GLY A 351 8.31 -53.45 -2.24
C GLY A 351 7.36 -52.78 -3.23
N THR A 352 7.30 -53.33 -4.43
CA THR A 352 6.16 -53.50 -5.36
C THR A 352 5.07 -52.43 -5.55
N LYS A 353 5.00 -51.97 -6.81
CA LYS A 353 3.82 -51.83 -7.71
C LYS A 353 2.50 -51.29 -7.14
N ASN A 354 2.11 -50.10 -7.59
CA ASN A 354 0.85 -49.89 -8.32
C ASN A 354 0.84 -48.54 -9.06
N LYS A 355 0.66 -48.59 -10.38
CA LYS A 355 0.36 -47.43 -11.25
C LYS A 355 -1.16 -47.36 -11.45
N PRO A 356 -1.74 -46.16 -11.49
CA PRO A 356 -2.87 -45.87 -12.38
C PRO A 356 -2.45 -44.90 -13.49
N GLY A 357 -3.03 -45.11 -14.67
CA GLY A 357 -2.61 -44.55 -15.95
C GLY A 357 -2.75 -43.04 -16.13
N TYR A 358 -1.82 -42.48 -16.90
CA TYR A 358 -1.94 -41.17 -17.51
C TYR A 358 -2.59 -41.32 -18.88
N LEU A 359 -3.76 -40.67 -19.06
CA LEU A 359 -4.35 -40.38 -20.35
C LEU A 359 -3.42 -39.44 -21.14
N LYS A 360 -3.11 -39.81 -22.39
CA LYS A 360 -2.45 -38.93 -23.37
C LYS A 360 -3.41 -37.80 -23.79
N PRO A 361 -2.97 -36.53 -23.86
CA PRO A 361 -3.76 -35.48 -24.51
C PRO A 361 -3.72 -35.64 -26.05
N PRO A 362 -4.82 -35.31 -26.76
CA PRO A 362 -4.88 -35.42 -28.22
C PRO A 362 -4.05 -34.34 -28.92
N GLY A 363 -3.56 -34.69 -30.11
CA GLY A 363 -2.63 -33.92 -30.92
C GLY A 363 -3.15 -32.56 -31.38
N ARG A 364 -2.21 -31.62 -31.49
CA ARG A 364 -2.41 -30.25 -31.96
C ARG A 364 -2.57 -30.24 -33.51
N PRO A 365 -3.61 -29.63 -34.09
CA PRO A 365 -3.73 -29.50 -35.53
C PRO A 365 -2.74 -28.45 -36.09
N LYS A 366 -2.20 -28.74 -37.29
CA LYS A 366 -1.24 -27.92 -38.04
C LYS A 366 -1.91 -26.61 -38.49
N SER A 367 -1.34 -25.47 -38.12
CA SER A 367 -1.72 -24.16 -38.65
C SER A 367 -1.12 -23.94 -40.04
N ILE A 368 -2.00 -23.60 -40.98
CA ILE A 368 -1.72 -23.18 -42.35
C ILE A 368 -0.94 -21.86 -42.32
N VAL A 369 0.13 -21.81 -43.11
CA VAL A 369 0.96 -20.61 -43.32
C VAL A 369 0.38 -19.88 -44.54
N GLU A 370 -0.31 -18.78 -44.30
CA GLU A 370 -0.63 -17.80 -45.35
C GLU A 370 0.52 -16.80 -45.50
N LYS A 371 1.03 -16.66 -46.72
CA LYS A 371 2.01 -15.66 -47.13
C LYS A 371 1.30 -14.32 -47.38
N PRO A 372 1.84 -13.17 -46.96
CA PRO A 372 1.38 -11.89 -47.48
C PRO A 372 2.05 -11.57 -48.83
N GLU A 373 1.21 -11.18 -49.78
CA GLU A 373 1.55 -10.73 -51.13
C GLU A 373 2.37 -9.42 -51.14
N LYS A 374 3.23 -9.33 -52.14
CA LYS A 374 4.00 -8.14 -52.52
C LYS A 374 3.07 -7.07 -53.09
N VAL A 375 3.05 -5.87 -52.51
CA VAL A 375 2.54 -4.67 -53.19
C VAL A 375 3.73 -3.86 -53.70
N ALA A 376 3.87 -3.84 -55.02
CA ALA A 376 4.80 -3.00 -55.77
C ALA A 376 4.34 -1.53 -55.73
N GLY A 377 5.32 -0.63 -55.63
CA GLY A 377 5.09 0.80 -55.41
C GLY A 377 4.56 1.58 -56.61
N LYS A 378 4.21 2.83 -56.33
CA LYS A 378 4.29 3.94 -57.30
C LYS A 378 4.69 5.22 -56.58
N ARG A 379 5.74 5.82 -57.13
CA ARG A 379 6.34 7.11 -56.76
C ARG A 379 5.38 8.25 -57.10
N GLY A 380 5.24 9.22 -56.20
CA GLY A 380 4.65 10.53 -56.46
C GLY A 380 5.57 11.64 -55.95
N ARG A 381 6.06 12.49 -56.84
CA ARG A 381 6.92 13.66 -56.59
C ARG A 381 6.17 14.77 -55.81
N PRO A 382 6.88 15.67 -55.12
CA PRO A 382 6.28 16.86 -54.49
C PRO A 382 6.05 17.97 -55.52
N LYS A 383 4.93 18.69 -55.42
CA LYS A 383 4.74 20.00 -56.05
C LYS A 383 4.68 21.09 -54.96
N LYS A 384 5.44 22.15 -55.23
CA LYS A 384 5.51 23.44 -54.56
C LYS A 384 4.27 24.31 -54.82
N GLN A 385 4.10 25.31 -53.95
CA GLN A 385 3.38 26.60 -54.09
C GLN A 385 1.84 26.50 -54.15
N ALA A 386 1.06 27.38 -53.51
CA ALA A 386 1.29 28.74 -53.01
C ALA A 386 0.60 28.99 -51.65
#